data_AF-A0A7X1PMA8-F1
#
_entry.id   AF-A0A7X1PMA8-F1
#
_cell.length_a   1.000
_cell.length_b   1.000
_cell.length_c   1.000
_cell.angle_alpha   90.00
_cell.angle_beta   90.00
_cell.angle_gamma   90.00
#
_symmetry.space_group_name_H-M   'P 1'
#
loop_
_entity.id
_entity.type
_entity.pdbx_description
1 polymer ?
#
loop_
_entity_poly.entity_id
_entity_poly.type
_entity_poly.pdbx_seq_one_letter_code
_entity_poly.pdbx_strand_id
1 'polypeptide(L)'
;MSHLLEKAAARGDLAALTRLLDAGADIEWKHKGTGRTALLAATIAGRLPAVALLLQRGANPQQPCKALGYSSLSWAAGNGACAIAKLLIEHGAALDQVSPDLRRSALMNAAQGGHAEMVSLLLQAGADAQLLDFQQRNAWSLAEDKGHERIMHLLAQAGAGAQQPSEPAPHLPWPELPAAGDSSADPVTQVRAYTLALEAWERRGKAQARDGLDQDFWAEPRQLLERFCTQRDRAYARASYGSPTTYSKDNELLACQLLKPSQAEVLIRDPASRRLRYEYRFLVKLAAGQWRIDNVKRRLAGTEKWENTIL
;
A
#
# COMPACT_ATOMS: atom_id res chain seq x y z
N MET A 1 -11.36 -6.71 30.18
CA MET A 1 -10.69 -8.01 30.38
C MET A 1 -10.00 -8.51 29.12
N SER A 2 -10.61 -8.38 27.94
CA SER A 2 -10.04 -8.89 26.68
C SER A 2 -8.69 -8.30 26.26
N HIS A 3 -8.36 -7.05 26.64
CA HIS A 3 -7.00 -6.51 26.40
C HIS A 3 -5.90 -7.24 27.20
N LEU A 4 -6.25 -7.92 28.31
CA LEU A 4 -5.32 -8.75 29.07
C LEU A 4 -5.08 -10.09 28.36
N LEU A 5 -6.05 -10.57 27.59
CA LEU A 5 -5.94 -11.79 26.79
C LEU A 5 -4.84 -11.63 25.73
N GLU A 6 -4.81 -10.50 25.02
CA GLU A 6 -3.73 -10.18 24.06
C GLU A 6 -2.34 -10.19 24.73
N LYS A 7 -2.22 -9.57 25.91
CA LYS A 7 -0.96 -9.52 26.66
C LYS A 7 -0.52 -10.90 27.15
N ALA A 8 -1.45 -11.71 27.66
CA ALA A 8 -1.19 -13.09 28.07
C ALA A 8 -0.73 -13.94 26.87
N ALA A 9 -1.38 -13.77 25.71
CA ALA A 9 -1.03 -14.42 24.46
C ALA A 9 0.40 -14.09 24.00
N ALA A 10 0.76 -12.80 23.97
CA ALA A 10 2.10 -12.35 23.59
C ALA A 10 3.21 -12.87 24.52
N ARG A 11 2.90 -13.01 25.83
CA ARG A 11 3.81 -13.57 26.83
C ARG A 11 3.88 -15.10 26.80
N GLY A 12 2.90 -15.77 26.20
CA GLY A 12 2.76 -17.21 26.26
C GLY A 12 2.27 -17.73 27.62
N ASP A 13 1.59 -16.88 28.41
CA ASP A 13 1.05 -17.25 29.73
C ASP A 13 -0.25 -18.06 29.56
N LEU A 14 -0.10 -19.37 29.42
CA LEU A 14 -1.20 -20.31 29.19
C LEU A 14 -2.21 -20.32 30.35
N ALA A 15 -1.71 -20.19 31.59
CA ALA A 15 -2.58 -20.18 32.77
C ALA A 15 -3.46 -18.92 32.80
N ALA A 16 -2.91 -17.75 32.45
CA ALA A 16 -3.70 -16.54 32.30
C ALA A 16 -4.66 -16.62 31.11
N LEU A 17 -4.24 -17.16 29.96
CA LEU A 17 -5.11 -17.36 28.80
C LEU A 17 -6.33 -18.20 29.15
N THR A 18 -6.11 -19.39 29.73
CA THR A 18 -7.18 -20.30 30.14
C THR A 18 -8.15 -19.61 31.11
N ARG A 19 -7.65 -19.01 32.20
CA ARG A 19 -8.50 -18.32 33.17
C ARG A 19 -9.30 -17.17 32.57
N LEU A 20 -8.70 -16.39 31.67
CA LEU A 20 -9.39 -15.26 31.04
C LEU A 20 -10.50 -15.74 30.09
N LEU A 21 -10.23 -16.77 29.29
CA LEU A 21 -11.23 -17.35 28.39
C LEU A 21 -12.36 -18.02 29.15
N ASP A 22 -12.05 -18.76 30.22
CA ASP A 22 -13.05 -19.39 31.08
C ASP A 22 -13.93 -18.34 31.81
N ALA A 23 -13.38 -17.15 32.07
CA ALA A 23 -14.12 -15.99 32.60
C ALA A 23 -14.90 -15.20 31.53
N GLY A 24 -14.97 -15.70 30.28
CA GLY A 24 -15.74 -15.07 29.20
C GLY A 24 -15.02 -13.90 28.52
N ALA A 25 -13.69 -13.83 28.56
CA ALA A 25 -12.97 -12.87 27.73
C ALA A 25 -13.23 -13.13 26.24
N ASP A 26 -13.60 -12.08 25.51
CA ASP A 26 -13.79 -12.13 24.06
C ASP A 26 -12.46 -12.48 23.36
N ILE A 27 -12.42 -13.69 22.77
CA ILE A 27 -11.26 -14.23 22.05
C ILE A 27 -10.94 -13.47 20.76
N GLU A 28 -11.96 -12.82 20.18
CA GLU A 28 -11.89 -12.04 18.94
C GLU A 28 -11.69 -10.55 19.20
N TRP A 29 -11.49 -10.15 20.46
CA TRP A 29 -11.26 -8.76 20.80
C TRP A 29 -10.04 -8.20 20.06
N LYS A 30 -10.21 -7.02 19.46
CA LYS A 30 -9.17 -6.34 18.69
C LYS A 30 -8.64 -5.13 19.44
N HIS A 31 -7.32 -5.04 19.54
CA HIS A 31 -6.67 -3.86 20.08
C HIS A 31 -6.99 -2.61 19.24
N LYS A 32 -7.48 -1.53 19.86
CA LYS A 32 -7.97 -0.33 19.18
C LYS A 32 -6.95 0.34 18.24
N GLY A 33 -5.68 0.36 18.61
CA GLY A 33 -4.59 0.91 17.80
C GLY A 33 -4.11 -0.01 16.68
N THR A 34 -3.62 -1.20 17.03
CA THR A 34 -2.98 -2.16 16.11
C THR A 34 -3.94 -3.08 15.36
N GLY A 35 -5.18 -3.24 15.83
CA GLY A 35 -6.15 -4.22 15.34
C GLY A 35 -5.79 -5.68 15.64
N ARG A 36 -4.79 -5.94 16.50
CA ARG A 36 -4.34 -7.30 16.82
C ARG A 36 -5.35 -8.02 17.73
N THR A 37 -5.61 -9.28 17.43
CA THR A 37 -6.28 -10.24 18.32
C THR A 37 -5.25 -10.95 19.20
N ALA A 38 -5.72 -11.73 20.19
CA ALA A 38 -4.84 -12.57 20.99
C ALA A 38 -4.04 -13.57 20.12
N LEU A 39 -4.68 -14.18 19.12
CA LEU A 39 -4.02 -15.13 18.20
C LEU A 39 -2.89 -14.46 17.40
N LEU A 40 -3.14 -13.26 16.86
CA LEU A 40 -2.12 -12.48 16.15
C LEU A 40 -0.95 -12.12 17.08
N ALA A 41 -1.24 -11.71 18.32
CA ALA A 41 -0.20 -11.36 19.29
C ALA A 41 0.68 -12.56 19.66
N ALA A 42 0.10 -13.74 19.89
CA ALA A 42 0.85 -14.98 20.11
C ALA A 42 1.68 -15.39 18.89
N THR A 43 1.11 -15.28 17.68
CA THR A 43 1.78 -15.60 16.42
C THR A 43 3.00 -14.71 16.20
N ILE A 44 2.83 -13.38 16.34
CA ILE A 44 3.93 -12.40 16.19
C ILE A 44 5.04 -12.66 17.21
N ALA A 45 4.69 -13.06 18.43
CA ALA A 45 5.65 -13.36 19.49
C ALA A 45 6.23 -14.80 19.42
N GLY A 46 5.86 -15.62 18.42
CA GLY A 46 6.35 -16.98 18.26
C GLY A 46 5.90 -17.96 19.35
N ARG A 47 4.79 -17.68 20.04
CA ARG A 47 4.30 -18.47 21.19
C ARG A 47 3.47 -19.66 20.72
N LEU A 48 4.11 -20.70 20.20
CA LEU A 48 3.45 -21.89 19.65
C LEU A 48 2.37 -22.50 20.58
N PRO A 49 2.62 -22.72 21.89
CA PRO A 49 1.59 -23.29 22.78
C PRO A 49 0.38 -22.36 22.97
N ALA A 50 0.60 -21.04 22.98
CA ALA A 50 -0.49 -20.06 23.09
C ALA A 50 -1.32 -20.00 21.80
N VAL A 51 -0.67 -20.09 20.63
CA VAL A 51 -1.36 -20.22 19.34
C VAL A 51 -2.24 -21.47 19.33
N ALA A 52 -1.68 -22.63 19.71
CA ALA A 52 -2.42 -23.89 19.78
C ALA A 52 -3.65 -23.78 20.69
N LEU A 53 -3.49 -23.26 21.90
CA LEU A 53 -4.59 -23.06 22.85
C LEU A 53 -5.68 -22.14 22.29
N LEU A 54 -5.30 -21.01 21.68
CA LEU A 54 -6.26 -20.06 21.13
C LEU A 54 -7.05 -20.66 19.96
N LEU A 55 -6.39 -21.40 19.07
CA LEU A 55 -7.05 -22.10 17.96
C LEU A 55 -7.99 -23.21 18.45
N GLN A 56 -7.58 -24.00 19.46
CA GLN A 56 -8.43 -25.01 20.11
C GLN A 56 -9.67 -24.38 20.76
N ARG A 57 -9.58 -23.14 21.24
CA ARG A 57 -10.68 -22.37 21.81
C ARG A 57 -11.53 -21.63 20.76
N GLY A 58 -11.26 -21.86 19.47
CA GLY A 58 -12.06 -21.33 18.36
C GLY A 58 -11.67 -19.95 17.87
N ALA A 59 -10.44 -19.48 18.14
CA ALA A 59 -9.96 -18.22 17.58
C ALA A 59 -9.92 -18.29 16.05
N ASN A 60 -10.39 -17.23 15.39
CA ASN A 60 -10.44 -17.15 13.93
C ASN A 60 -9.05 -16.81 13.34
N PRO A 61 -8.44 -17.69 12.51
CA PRO A 61 -7.11 -17.45 11.96
C PRO A 61 -7.05 -16.42 10.81
N GLN A 62 -8.19 -16.03 10.24
CA GLN A 62 -8.28 -15.10 9.11
C GLN A 62 -8.33 -13.63 9.52
N GLN A 63 -8.48 -13.31 10.82
CA GLN A 63 -8.55 -11.91 11.27
C GLN A 63 -7.26 -11.16 10.95
N PRO A 64 -7.31 -10.09 10.12
CA PRO A 64 -6.12 -9.32 9.79
C PRO A 64 -5.84 -8.23 10.83
N CYS A 65 -4.56 -7.85 10.99
CA CYS A 65 -4.20 -6.67 11.76
C CYS A 65 -4.50 -5.36 10.99
N LYS A 66 -4.58 -4.21 11.69
CA LYS A 66 -4.94 -2.93 11.04
C LYS A 66 -3.82 -2.34 10.18
N ALA A 67 -2.56 -2.54 10.57
CA ALA A 67 -1.44 -1.77 10.00
C ALA A 67 -0.99 -2.22 8.60
N LEU A 68 -1.05 -3.52 8.31
CA LEU A 68 -0.68 -4.10 7.00
C LEU A 68 -1.77 -5.02 6.45
N GLY A 69 -2.86 -5.23 7.19
CA GLY A 69 -3.89 -6.22 6.86
C GLY A 69 -3.39 -7.66 6.82
N TYR A 70 -2.28 -7.98 7.52
CA TYR A 70 -1.71 -9.32 7.55
C TYR A 70 -2.51 -10.22 8.49
N SER A 71 -2.84 -11.43 8.03
CA SER A 71 -3.40 -12.50 8.85
C SER A 71 -2.32 -13.18 9.69
N SER A 72 -2.72 -14.06 10.62
CA SER A 72 -1.77 -14.84 11.42
C SER A 72 -0.85 -15.69 10.53
N LEU A 73 -1.37 -16.26 9.44
CA LEU A 73 -0.58 -17.05 8.50
C LEU A 73 0.45 -16.18 7.76
N SER A 74 0.06 -14.98 7.29
CA SER A 74 0.99 -14.06 6.63
C SER A 74 2.14 -13.65 7.56
N TRP A 75 1.85 -13.41 8.85
CA TRP A 75 2.89 -13.11 9.86
C TRP A 75 3.80 -14.29 10.13
N ALA A 76 3.24 -15.49 10.35
CA ALA A 76 4.02 -16.71 10.54
C ALA A 76 4.94 -16.98 9.34
N ALA A 77 4.43 -16.77 8.13
CA ALA A 77 5.16 -16.96 6.88
C ALA A 77 6.33 -15.97 6.74
N GLY A 78 6.11 -14.68 7.01
CA GLY A 78 7.18 -13.66 6.98
C GLY A 78 8.29 -13.88 8.02
N ASN A 79 7.96 -14.56 9.13
CA ASN A 79 8.92 -14.92 10.18
C ASN A 79 9.52 -16.33 10.02
N GLY A 80 9.10 -17.13 9.02
CA GLY A 80 9.56 -18.50 8.86
C GLY A 80 9.08 -19.47 9.95
N ALA A 81 8.02 -19.13 10.69
CA ALA A 81 7.53 -19.92 11.83
C ALA A 81 6.71 -21.15 11.38
N CYS A 82 7.38 -22.15 10.78
CA CYS A 82 6.75 -23.33 10.17
C CYS A 82 5.78 -24.07 11.10
N ALA A 83 6.14 -24.27 12.37
CA ALA A 83 5.28 -24.96 13.33
C ALA A 83 3.96 -24.21 13.59
N ILE A 84 4.01 -22.87 13.65
CA ILE A 84 2.81 -22.03 13.81
C ILE A 84 1.97 -22.06 12.53
N ALA A 85 2.60 -21.98 11.36
CA ALA A 85 1.90 -22.08 10.08
C ALA A 85 1.16 -23.41 9.92
N LYS A 86 1.77 -24.55 10.30
CA LYS A 86 1.09 -25.86 10.31
C LYS A 86 -0.22 -25.82 11.09
N LEU A 87 -0.16 -25.37 12.35
CA LEU A 87 -1.35 -25.27 13.20
C LEU A 87 -2.43 -24.34 12.59
N LEU A 88 -2.01 -23.20 12.04
CA LEU A 88 -2.96 -22.28 11.41
C LEU A 88 -3.66 -22.91 10.21
N ILE A 89 -2.91 -23.63 9.35
CA ILE A 89 -3.45 -24.32 8.17
C ILE A 89 -4.39 -25.46 8.59
N GLU A 90 -4.00 -26.26 9.59
CA GLU A 90 -4.83 -27.34 10.15
C GLU A 90 -6.16 -26.80 10.72
N HIS A 91 -6.16 -25.57 11.24
CA HIS A 91 -7.36 -24.86 11.69
C HIS A 91 -8.01 -23.98 10.59
N GLY A 92 -7.73 -24.26 9.32
CA GLY A 92 -8.45 -23.69 8.18
C GLY A 92 -8.00 -22.28 7.76
N ALA A 93 -6.79 -21.83 8.12
CA ALA A 93 -6.25 -20.57 7.62
C ALA A 93 -6.24 -20.52 6.09
N ALA A 94 -6.73 -19.42 5.52
CA ALA A 94 -6.74 -19.22 4.08
C ALA A 94 -5.31 -18.98 3.56
N LEU A 95 -4.83 -19.85 2.67
CA LEU A 95 -3.47 -19.79 2.10
C LEU A 95 -3.27 -18.55 1.22
N ASP A 96 -4.29 -18.21 0.44
CA ASP A 96 -4.25 -17.20 -0.62
C ASP A 96 -4.88 -15.86 -0.21
N GLN A 97 -5.11 -15.66 1.09
CA GLN A 97 -5.51 -14.36 1.60
C GLN A 97 -4.39 -13.34 1.36
N VAL A 98 -4.73 -12.28 0.64
CA VAL A 98 -3.78 -11.20 0.30
C VAL A 98 -4.00 -9.98 1.19
N SER A 99 -2.91 -9.30 1.53
CA SER A 99 -2.98 -8.02 2.24
C SER A 99 -3.64 -6.92 1.39
N PRO A 100 -4.43 -6.02 1.97
CA PRO A 100 -5.10 -4.96 1.22
C PRO A 100 -4.14 -3.92 0.66
N ASP A 101 -3.01 -3.66 1.32
CA ASP A 101 -2.10 -2.57 0.95
C ASP A 101 -1.07 -2.97 -0.11
N LEU A 102 -0.68 -4.25 -0.14
CA LEU A 102 0.38 -4.76 -1.02
C LEU A 102 -0.08 -5.91 -1.91
N ARG A 103 -1.28 -6.47 -1.70
CA ARG A 103 -1.76 -7.71 -2.33
C ARG A 103 -0.80 -8.88 -2.13
N ARG A 104 -0.24 -9.00 -0.91
CA ARG A 104 0.75 -10.04 -0.60
C ARG A 104 0.13 -11.23 0.11
N SER A 105 0.35 -12.43 -0.45
CA SER A 105 -0.02 -13.70 0.18
C SER A 105 1.01 -14.15 1.22
N ALA A 106 0.69 -15.20 1.98
CA ALA A 106 1.66 -15.83 2.88
C ALA A 106 2.90 -16.34 2.13
N LEU A 107 2.70 -16.97 0.97
CA LEU A 107 3.77 -17.50 0.12
C LEU A 107 4.74 -16.40 -0.34
N MET A 108 4.22 -15.25 -0.76
CA MET A 108 5.03 -14.08 -1.12
C MET A 108 5.89 -13.57 0.04
N ASN A 109 5.33 -13.50 1.25
CA ASN A 109 6.06 -13.04 2.43
C ASN A 109 7.16 -14.05 2.83
N ALA A 110 6.88 -15.36 2.75
CA ALA A 110 7.88 -16.41 3.00
C ALA A 110 9.01 -16.36 1.96
N ALA A 111 8.66 -16.19 0.69
CA ALA A 111 9.61 -16.13 -0.41
C ALA A 111 10.53 -14.91 -0.30
N GLN A 112 9.97 -13.73 -0.03
CA GLN A 112 10.77 -12.52 0.19
C GLN A 112 11.66 -12.61 1.46
N GLY A 113 11.22 -13.36 2.48
CA GLY A 113 11.95 -13.53 3.72
C GLY A 113 13.05 -14.60 3.70
N GLY A 114 13.19 -15.35 2.60
CA GLY A 114 14.20 -16.41 2.49
C GLY A 114 13.84 -17.72 3.20
N HIS A 115 12.58 -17.92 3.55
CA HIS A 115 12.13 -19.06 4.36
C HIS A 115 11.78 -20.29 3.51
N ALA A 116 12.79 -21.00 2.99
CA ALA A 116 12.59 -22.11 2.04
C ALA A 116 11.71 -23.26 2.57
N GLU A 117 11.83 -23.58 3.87
CA GLU A 117 10.97 -24.59 4.50
C GLU A 117 9.50 -24.15 4.56
N MET A 118 9.26 -22.87 4.85
CA MET A 118 7.92 -22.29 4.86
C MET A 118 7.32 -22.24 3.45
N VAL A 119 8.13 -21.90 2.44
CA VAL A 119 7.70 -21.95 1.03
C VAL A 119 7.28 -23.37 0.67
N SER A 120 8.12 -24.36 0.99
CA SER A 120 7.81 -25.78 0.73
C SER A 120 6.50 -26.20 1.40
N LEU A 121 6.30 -25.79 2.66
CA LEU A 121 5.09 -26.08 3.43
C LEU A 121 3.84 -25.46 2.81
N LEU A 122 3.90 -24.18 2.42
CA LEU A 122 2.76 -23.49 1.82
C LEU A 122 2.40 -24.08 0.45
N LEU A 123 3.40 -24.42 -0.36
CA LEU A 123 3.20 -25.10 -1.66
C LEU A 123 2.59 -26.49 -1.47
N GLN A 124 3.07 -27.28 -0.50
CA GLN A 124 2.50 -28.58 -0.16
C GLN A 124 1.05 -28.49 0.34
N ALA A 125 0.71 -27.39 1.01
CA ALA A 125 -0.66 -27.11 1.43
C ALA A 125 -1.57 -26.63 0.27
N GLY A 126 -1.01 -26.35 -0.92
CA GLY A 126 -1.76 -25.92 -2.10
C GLY A 126 -1.88 -24.41 -2.28
N ALA A 127 -0.97 -23.61 -1.72
CA ALA A 127 -0.96 -22.16 -1.93
C ALA A 127 -0.69 -21.81 -3.41
N ASP A 128 -1.40 -20.81 -3.94
CA ASP A 128 -1.24 -20.37 -5.32
C ASP A 128 0.06 -19.57 -5.51
N ALA A 129 0.98 -20.16 -6.29
CA ALA A 129 2.27 -19.57 -6.61
C ALA A 129 2.20 -18.47 -7.71
N GLN A 130 1.07 -18.35 -8.42
CA GLN A 130 0.85 -17.40 -9.51
C GLN A 130 0.28 -16.05 -9.06
N LEU A 131 -0.11 -15.92 -7.80
CA LEU A 131 -0.61 -14.65 -7.29
C LEU A 131 0.38 -13.52 -7.55
N LEU A 132 -0.16 -12.34 -7.88
CA LEU A 132 0.62 -11.14 -8.17
C LEU A 132 0.33 -10.05 -7.14
N ASP A 133 1.40 -9.44 -6.63
CA ASP A 133 1.32 -8.22 -5.85
C ASP A 133 0.90 -7.04 -6.76
N PHE A 134 0.66 -5.86 -6.19
CA PHE A 134 0.26 -4.70 -7.01
C PHE A 134 1.34 -4.21 -7.99
N GLN A 135 2.59 -4.64 -7.80
CA GLN A 135 3.70 -4.36 -8.70
C GLN A 135 3.86 -5.47 -9.75
N GLN A 136 2.86 -6.32 -9.92
CA GLN A 136 2.87 -7.47 -10.84
C GLN A 136 3.99 -8.47 -10.54
N ARG A 137 4.41 -8.58 -9.27
CA ARG A 137 5.41 -9.56 -8.83
C ARG A 137 4.74 -10.73 -8.14
N ASN A 138 5.11 -11.95 -8.52
CA ASN A 138 4.76 -13.15 -7.77
C ASN A 138 5.80 -13.45 -6.67
N ALA A 139 5.62 -14.56 -5.96
CA ALA A 139 6.57 -15.03 -4.96
C ALA A 139 7.97 -15.27 -5.54
N TRP A 140 8.07 -15.69 -6.81
CA TRP A 140 9.35 -15.98 -7.47
C TRP A 140 10.14 -14.70 -7.68
N SER A 141 9.53 -13.65 -8.23
CA SER A 141 10.17 -12.34 -8.43
C SER A 141 10.62 -11.73 -7.10
N LEU A 142 9.85 -11.91 -6.03
CA LEU A 142 10.23 -11.43 -4.70
C LEU A 142 11.44 -12.19 -4.10
N ALA A 143 11.58 -13.47 -4.42
CA ALA A 143 12.76 -14.27 -4.04
C ALA A 143 13.98 -13.88 -4.88
N GLU A 144 13.79 -13.61 -6.17
CA GLU A 144 14.84 -13.11 -7.09
C GLU A 144 15.40 -11.76 -6.63
N ASP A 145 14.53 -10.80 -6.30
CA ASP A 145 14.90 -9.47 -5.75
C ASP A 145 15.82 -9.56 -4.52
N LYS A 146 15.84 -10.72 -3.84
CA LYS A 146 16.62 -11.00 -2.63
C LYS A 146 17.70 -12.06 -2.81
N GLY A 147 17.86 -12.61 -4.00
CA GLY A 147 18.86 -13.65 -4.30
C GLY A 147 18.58 -14.99 -3.63
N HIS A 148 17.31 -15.34 -3.38
CA HIS A 148 16.93 -16.58 -2.72
C HIS A 148 16.77 -17.74 -3.72
N GLU A 149 17.87 -18.17 -4.33
CA GLU A 149 17.91 -19.17 -5.41
C GLU A 149 17.17 -20.49 -5.10
N ARG A 150 17.35 -21.01 -3.87
CA ARG A 150 16.66 -22.24 -3.44
C ARG A 150 15.14 -22.08 -3.51
N ILE A 151 14.62 -20.91 -3.15
CA ILE A 151 13.19 -20.62 -3.20
C ILE A 151 12.71 -20.47 -4.64
N MET A 152 13.50 -19.81 -5.49
CA MET A 152 13.21 -19.70 -6.92
C MET A 152 13.07 -21.08 -7.56
N HIS A 153 13.93 -22.04 -7.21
CA HIS A 153 13.81 -23.43 -7.67
C HIS A 153 12.52 -24.11 -7.18
N LEU A 154 12.16 -23.97 -5.90
CA LEU A 154 10.93 -24.54 -5.35
C LEU A 154 9.68 -23.96 -6.04
N LEU A 155 9.66 -22.65 -6.28
CA LEU A 155 8.56 -21.96 -6.93
C LEU A 155 8.45 -22.33 -8.42
N ALA A 156 9.59 -22.49 -9.11
CA ALA A 156 9.62 -22.95 -10.51
C ALA A 156 9.06 -24.36 -10.65
N GLN A 157 9.34 -25.27 -9.71
CA GLN A 157 8.73 -26.60 -9.67
C GLN A 157 7.21 -26.56 -9.45
N ALA A 158 6.71 -25.55 -8.75
CA ALA A 158 5.28 -25.26 -8.62
C ALA A 158 4.70 -24.44 -9.78
N GLY A 159 5.44 -24.26 -10.87
CA GLY A 159 5.00 -23.56 -12.08
C GLY A 159 5.13 -22.03 -12.03
N ALA A 160 5.62 -21.44 -10.93
CA ALA A 160 5.82 -20.01 -10.82
C ALA A 160 7.23 -19.62 -11.31
N GLY A 161 7.29 -18.73 -12.30
CA GLY A 161 8.55 -18.22 -12.85
C GLY A 161 8.64 -16.70 -12.79
N ALA A 162 9.71 -16.17 -13.39
CA ALA A 162 9.87 -14.75 -13.62
C ALA A 162 8.60 -14.17 -14.26
N GLN A 163 8.01 -13.18 -13.62
CA GLN A 163 7.04 -12.34 -14.30
C GLN A 163 7.81 -11.43 -15.26
N GLN A 164 7.33 -11.31 -16.49
CA GLN A 164 7.84 -10.24 -17.34
C GLN A 164 7.60 -8.92 -16.60
N PRO A 165 8.61 -8.03 -16.49
CA PRO A 165 8.34 -6.70 -16.00
C PRO A 165 7.19 -6.17 -16.85
N SER A 166 6.09 -5.78 -16.20
CA SER A 166 4.99 -5.11 -16.90
C SER A 166 5.62 -4.05 -17.78
N GLU A 167 5.37 -4.08 -19.10
CA GLU A 167 5.98 -3.13 -20.03
C GLU A 167 5.98 -1.76 -19.36
N PRO A 168 7.15 -1.10 -19.22
CA PRO A 168 7.18 0.21 -18.62
C PRO A 168 6.21 1.04 -19.45
N ALA A 169 5.10 1.44 -18.81
CA ALA A 169 4.09 2.26 -19.47
C ALA A 169 4.79 3.33 -20.29
N PRO A 170 4.41 3.53 -21.56
CA PRO A 170 5.18 4.32 -22.51
C PRO A 170 5.59 5.63 -21.84
N HIS A 171 6.90 5.84 -21.70
CA HIS A 171 7.42 7.06 -21.13
C HIS A 171 7.15 8.18 -22.12
N LEU A 172 5.99 8.81 -22.01
CA LEU A 172 5.68 9.99 -22.79
C LEU A 172 6.58 11.11 -22.27
N PRO A 173 7.32 11.81 -23.15
CA PRO A 173 8.11 12.94 -22.72
C PRO A 173 7.18 14.03 -22.16
N TRP A 174 7.57 14.61 -21.03
CA TRP A 174 6.91 15.81 -20.55
C TRP A 174 7.17 16.96 -21.54
N PRO A 175 6.14 17.74 -21.93
CA PRO A 175 6.34 18.95 -22.71
C PRO A 175 7.18 19.96 -21.91
N GLU A 176 7.95 20.78 -22.62
CA GLU A 176 8.66 21.90 -22.01
C GLU A 176 7.67 22.91 -21.44
N LEU A 177 7.92 23.40 -20.23
CA LEU A 177 7.08 24.43 -19.64
C LEU A 177 7.36 25.79 -20.30
N PRO A 178 6.34 26.52 -20.75
CA PRO A 178 6.54 27.85 -21.33
C PRO A 178 7.03 28.84 -20.27
N ALA A 179 8.01 29.67 -20.66
CA ALA A 179 8.64 30.67 -19.78
C ALA A 179 7.65 31.71 -19.22
N ALA A 180 6.56 32.00 -19.95
CA ALA A 180 5.58 33.02 -19.61
C ALA A 180 4.53 32.57 -18.58
N GLY A 181 4.62 31.36 -18.03
CA GLY A 181 3.68 30.87 -17.01
C GLY A 181 2.27 30.53 -17.53
N ASP A 182 2.03 30.63 -18.84
CA ASP A 182 0.82 30.15 -19.51
C ASP A 182 0.88 28.65 -19.77
N SER A 183 0.86 27.87 -18.69
CA SER A 183 0.78 26.40 -18.77
C SER A 183 -0.60 25.92 -19.21
N SER A 184 -1.57 26.83 -19.40
CA SER A 184 -2.99 26.51 -19.58
C SER A 184 -3.40 26.27 -21.03
N ALA A 185 -2.46 26.41 -21.98
CA ALA A 185 -2.69 26.18 -23.40
C ALA A 185 -2.96 24.70 -23.73
N ASP A 186 -2.39 23.77 -22.95
CA ASP A 186 -2.62 22.34 -23.11
C ASP A 186 -2.82 21.60 -21.76
N PRO A 187 -3.56 20.48 -21.75
CA PRO A 187 -3.85 19.75 -20.52
C PRO A 187 -2.61 19.20 -19.80
N VAL A 188 -1.59 18.77 -20.55
CA VAL A 188 -0.42 18.06 -19.99
C VAL A 188 0.50 19.06 -19.30
N THR A 189 0.83 20.17 -19.95
CA THR A 189 1.61 21.28 -19.39
C THR A 189 0.90 21.87 -18.17
N GLN A 190 -0.44 21.97 -18.20
CA GLN A 190 -1.20 22.45 -17.05
C GLN A 190 -1.03 21.54 -15.82
N VAL A 191 -1.11 20.23 -16.01
CA VAL A 191 -0.86 19.24 -14.95
C VAL A 191 0.60 19.23 -14.52
N ARG A 192 1.54 19.37 -15.47
CA ARG A 192 2.98 19.41 -15.18
C ARG A 192 3.35 20.63 -14.35
N ALA A 193 2.84 21.80 -14.71
CA ALA A 193 3.09 23.04 -14.00
C ALA A 193 2.52 23.00 -12.58
N TYR A 194 1.30 22.48 -12.41
CA TYR A 194 0.67 22.31 -11.10
C TYR A 194 1.47 21.36 -10.19
N THR A 195 1.82 20.17 -10.70
CA THR A 195 2.54 19.14 -9.93
C THR A 195 3.93 19.63 -9.51
N LEU A 196 4.65 20.33 -10.39
CA LEU A 196 5.96 20.92 -10.06
C LEU A 196 5.85 22.08 -9.07
N ALA A 197 4.82 22.94 -9.20
CA ALA A 197 4.61 24.04 -8.27
C ALA A 197 4.28 23.53 -6.85
N LEU A 198 3.43 22.50 -6.75
CA LEU A 198 3.14 21.82 -5.48
C LEU A 198 4.38 21.15 -4.88
N GLU A 199 5.14 20.39 -5.67
CA GLU A 199 6.36 19.77 -5.18
C GLU A 199 7.35 20.82 -4.67
N ALA A 200 7.50 21.94 -5.37
CA ALA A 200 8.37 23.04 -4.96
C ALA A 200 7.92 23.65 -3.62
N TRP A 201 6.60 23.86 -3.45
CA TRP A 201 6.03 24.33 -2.19
C TRP A 201 6.28 23.34 -1.03
N GLU A 202 6.00 22.05 -1.23
CA GLU A 202 6.23 21.00 -0.23
C GLU A 202 7.70 20.93 0.19
N ARG A 203 8.62 20.98 -0.79
CA ARG A 203 10.07 20.98 -0.53
C ARG A 203 10.53 22.21 0.25
N ARG A 204 10.03 23.41 -0.08
CA ARG A 204 10.33 24.63 0.67
C ARG A 204 9.83 24.55 2.11
N GLY A 205 8.59 24.12 2.30
CA GLY A 205 8.01 23.94 3.64
C GLY A 205 8.83 22.99 4.50
N LYS A 206 9.31 21.88 3.91
CA LYS A 206 10.19 20.94 4.62
C LYS A 206 11.55 21.56 4.99
N ALA A 207 12.15 22.32 4.08
CA ALA A 207 13.45 22.95 4.31
C ALA A 207 13.38 24.02 5.42
N GLN A 208 12.30 24.80 5.45
CA GLN A 208 12.07 25.90 6.39
C GLN A 208 11.32 25.48 7.66
N ALA A 209 10.98 24.19 7.81
CA ALA A 209 10.13 23.70 8.90
C ALA A 209 10.66 24.03 10.30
N ARG A 210 11.98 24.20 10.45
CA ARG A 210 12.63 24.53 11.72
C ARG A 210 12.62 26.02 12.04
N ASP A 211 12.51 26.87 11.03
CA ASP A 211 12.66 28.32 11.15
C ASP A 211 11.31 29.03 11.38
N GLY A 212 10.21 28.29 11.27
CA GLY A 212 8.84 28.81 11.31
C GLY A 212 8.37 29.22 9.92
N LEU A 213 7.11 28.92 9.61
CA LEU A 213 6.48 29.26 8.33
C LEU A 213 5.52 30.42 8.54
N ASP A 214 5.63 31.45 7.69
CA ASP A 214 4.79 32.64 7.74
C ASP A 214 3.38 32.41 7.15
N GLN A 215 2.52 33.43 7.26
CA GLN A 215 1.16 33.36 6.73
C GLN A 215 1.12 33.27 5.19
N ASP A 216 2.10 33.86 4.51
CA ASP A 216 2.17 33.88 3.05
C ASP A 216 2.46 32.48 2.50
N PHE A 217 3.34 31.71 3.15
CA PHE A 217 3.58 30.31 2.85
C PHE A 217 2.28 29.47 2.89
N TRP A 218 1.40 29.77 3.84
CA TRP A 218 0.13 29.07 4.02
C TRP A 218 -0.98 29.56 3.10
N ALA A 219 -0.85 30.75 2.52
CA ALA A 219 -1.73 31.25 1.47
C ALA A 219 -1.41 30.63 0.09
N GLU A 220 -0.15 30.23 -0.14
CA GLU A 220 0.33 29.74 -1.44
C GLU A 220 -0.45 28.54 -1.99
N PRO A 221 -0.81 27.48 -1.21
CA PRO A 221 -1.62 26.39 -1.75
C PRO A 221 -2.93 26.86 -2.38
N ARG A 222 -3.59 27.84 -1.76
CA ARG A 222 -4.83 28.42 -2.31
C ARG A 222 -4.56 29.15 -3.62
N GLN A 223 -3.48 29.92 -3.69
CA GLN A 223 -3.05 30.60 -4.92
C GLN A 223 -2.72 29.60 -6.03
N LEU A 224 -2.09 28.46 -5.71
CA LEU A 224 -1.85 27.38 -6.65
C LEU A 224 -3.18 26.78 -7.16
N LEU A 225 -4.16 26.56 -6.29
CA LEU A 225 -5.48 26.08 -6.72
C LEU A 225 -6.19 27.09 -7.63
N GLU A 226 -6.17 28.37 -7.28
CA GLU A 226 -6.73 29.45 -8.10
C GLU A 226 -6.01 29.56 -9.46
N ARG A 227 -4.69 29.38 -9.46
CA ARG A 227 -3.86 29.46 -10.67
C ARG A 227 -3.99 28.23 -11.56
N PHE A 228 -4.19 27.03 -11.03
CA PHE A 228 -4.10 25.81 -11.83
C PHE A 228 -5.43 25.06 -12.01
N CYS A 229 -6.38 25.27 -11.10
CA CYS A 229 -7.59 24.48 -11.03
C CYS A 229 -8.86 25.30 -11.34
N THR A 230 -9.97 24.60 -11.56
CA THR A 230 -11.28 25.26 -11.64
C THR A 230 -11.71 25.78 -10.27
N GLN A 231 -12.25 26.99 -10.23
CA GLN A 231 -12.81 27.59 -9.02
C GLN A 231 -14.12 26.86 -8.64
N ARG A 232 -14.09 26.14 -7.51
CA ARG A 232 -15.23 25.48 -6.87
C ARG A 232 -15.03 25.54 -5.37
N ASP A 233 -16.11 25.53 -4.60
CA ASP A 233 -16.04 25.35 -3.14
C ASP A 233 -15.55 23.93 -2.82
N ARG A 234 -14.38 23.85 -2.17
CA ARG A 234 -13.72 22.57 -1.81
C ARG A 234 -13.83 22.35 -0.30
N ALA A 235 -14.13 21.11 0.10
CA ALA A 235 -14.55 20.76 1.45
C ALA A 235 -13.47 20.89 2.55
N TYR A 236 -12.18 21.04 2.20
CA TYR A 236 -11.09 21.08 3.18
C TYR A 236 -10.08 22.18 2.87
N ALA A 237 -9.81 23.05 3.86
CA ALA A 237 -8.93 24.22 3.74
C ALA A 237 -7.47 23.97 4.19
N ARG A 238 -7.14 22.78 4.70
CA ARG A 238 -5.82 22.51 5.29
C ARG A 238 -5.00 21.54 4.43
N ALA A 239 -3.96 22.07 3.80
CA ALA A 239 -2.87 21.29 3.23
C ALA A 239 -1.84 20.93 4.32
N SER A 240 -1.20 19.78 4.21
CA SER A 240 -0.01 19.43 5.01
C SER A 240 1.22 19.53 4.10
N TYR A 241 2.33 20.07 4.61
CA TYR A 241 3.62 20.05 3.91
C TYR A 241 4.52 18.94 4.50
N GLY A 242 5.41 18.36 3.68
CA GLY A 242 6.26 17.22 4.07
C GLY A 242 7.27 16.87 2.97
N SER A 243 7.94 15.70 3.04
CA SER A 243 8.56 15.13 1.82
C SER A 243 7.48 15.05 0.75
N PRO A 244 7.74 15.30 -0.55
CA PRO A 244 6.66 15.32 -1.53
C PRO A 244 5.92 14.00 -1.54
N THR A 245 4.78 13.94 -0.85
CA THR A 245 4.09 12.66 -0.63
C THR A 245 3.26 12.32 -1.84
N THR A 246 2.90 13.35 -2.62
CA THR A 246 1.93 13.24 -3.70
C THR A 246 2.58 13.34 -5.08
N TYR A 247 3.42 14.35 -5.32
CA TYR A 247 3.95 14.63 -6.67
C TYR A 247 5.47 14.75 -6.68
N SER A 248 6.07 14.44 -7.83
CA SER A 248 7.51 14.53 -8.06
C SER A 248 7.80 14.92 -9.50
N LYS A 249 8.87 15.69 -9.73
CA LYS A 249 9.41 15.96 -11.06
C LYS A 249 9.71 14.67 -11.84
N ASP A 250 9.99 13.58 -11.12
CA ASP A 250 10.30 12.27 -11.68
C ASP A 250 9.04 11.42 -11.93
N ASN A 251 7.83 11.98 -11.71
CA ASN A 251 6.59 11.32 -12.11
C ASN A 251 6.60 11.02 -13.61
N GLU A 252 6.11 9.84 -13.96
CA GLU A 252 5.98 9.37 -15.33
C GLU A 252 4.66 9.86 -15.92
N LEU A 253 4.68 10.45 -17.12
CA LEU A 253 3.47 10.72 -17.89
C LEU A 253 3.08 9.42 -18.62
N LEU A 254 1.90 8.88 -18.31
CA LEU A 254 1.42 7.62 -18.88
C LEU A 254 0.52 7.83 -20.09
N ALA A 255 -0.37 8.83 -20.04
CA ALA A 255 -1.31 9.12 -21.10
C ALA A 255 -1.87 10.54 -21.01
N CYS A 256 -2.29 11.05 -22.16
CA CYS A 256 -3.21 12.18 -22.28
C CYS A 256 -4.30 11.81 -23.29
N GLN A 257 -5.56 11.81 -22.86
CA GLN A 257 -6.70 11.48 -23.70
C GLN A 257 -7.70 12.64 -23.71
N LEU A 258 -8.02 13.15 -24.90
CA LEU A 258 -9.16 14.06 -25.06
C LEU A 258 -10.46 13.24 -24.96
N LEU A 259 -11.27 13.56 -23.96
CA LEU A 259 -12.60 12.96 -23.76
C LEU A 259 -13.67 13.71 -24.54
N LYS A 260 -13.53 15.04 -24.62
CA LYS A 260 -14.38 15.99 -25.36
C LYS A 260 -13.51 17.17 -25.83
N PRO A 261 -13.97 18.03 -26.75
CA PRO A 261 -13.22 19.21 -27.18
C PRO A 261 -12.77 20.12 -26.02
N SER A 262 -13.55 20.18 -24.93
CA SER A 262 -13.28 20.99 -23.75
C SER A 262 -12.90 20.16 -22.51
N GLN A 263 -12.54 18.88 -22.67
CA GLN A 263 -12.26 17.99 -21.55
C GLN A 263 -11.22 16.93 -21.89
N ALA A 264 -10.18 16.82 -21.06
CA ALA A 264 -9.11 15.85 -21.22
C ALA A 264 -8.85 15.10 -19.91
N GLU A 265 -8.26 13.92 -20.03
CA GLU A 265 -7.73 13.14 -18.94
C GLU A 265 -6.22 13.02 -19.09
N VAL A 266 -5.48 13.37 -18.04
CA VAL A 266 -4.02 13.21 -17.97
C VAL A 266 -3.70 12.20 -16.87
N LEU A 267 -2.99 11.15 -17.22
CA LEU A 267 -2.63 10.07 -16.32
C LEU A 267 -1.12 10.13 -16.04
N ILE A 268 -0.76 10.19 -14.76
CA ILE A 268 0.63 10.18 -14.32
C ILE A 268 0.86 9.09 -13.27
N ARG A 269 2.10 8.69 -13.08
CA ARG A 269 2.47 7.68 -12.08
C ARG A 269 3.68 8.08 -11.27
N ASP A 270 3.70 7.63 -10.02
CA ASP A 270 4.87 7.71 -9.16
C ASP A 270 6.09 7.01 -9.77
N PRO A 271 7.30 7.55 -9.57
CA PRO A 271 8.52 6.95 -10.11
C PRO A 271 8.69 5.54 -9.56
N ALA A 272 9.34 4.67 -10.36
CA ALA A 272 9.60 3.28 -10.00
C ALA A 272 10.35 3.12 -8.66
N SER A 273 11.08 4.14 -8.21
CA SER A 273 11.82 4.14 -6.94
C SER A 273 10.93 4.16 -5.69
N ARG A 274 9.62 4.45 -5.81
CA ARG A 274 8.71 4.46 -4.65
C ARG A 274 8.23 3.05 -4.30
N ARG A 275 8.28 2.72 -3.00
CA ARG A 275 7.77 1.44 -2.45
C ARG A 275 6.28 1.23 -2.70
N LEU A 276 5.48 2.30 -2.60
CA LEU A 276 4.08 2.32 -3.01
C LEU A 276 3.99 3.29 -4.18
N ARG A 277 3.63 2.78 -5.35
CA ARG A 277 3.47 3.60 -6.56
C ARG A 277 2.00 3.93 -6.73
N TYR A 278 1.66 5.20 -6.77
CA TYR A 278 0.31 5.63 -7.11
C TYR A 278 0.23 6.07 -8.56
N GLU A 279 -0.93 5.86 -9.16
CA GLU A 279 -1.35 6.49 -10.41
C GLU A 279 -2.34 7.60 -10.07
N TYR A 280 -2.20 8.73 -10.75
CA TYR A 280 -3.05 9.90 -10.58
C TYR A 280 -3.71 10.24 -11.90
N ARG A 281 -5.03 10.34 -11.87
CA ARG A 281 -5.87 10.66 -13.01
C ARG A 281 -6.44 12.06 -12.84
N PHE A 282 -5.87 12.99 -13.60
CA PHE A 282 -6.29 14.38 -13.65
C PHE A 282 -7.38 14.55 -14.69
N LEU A 283 -8.55 15.00 -14.27
CA LEU A 283 -9.57 15.52 -15.17
C LEU A 283 -9.31 17.00 -15.37
N VAL A 284 -9.06 17.40 -16.61
CA VAL A 284 -8.77 18.79 -17.00
C VAL A 284 -9.88 19.29 -17.91
N LYS A 285 -10.34 20.53 -17.72
CA LYS A 285 -11.40 21.16 -18.50
C LYS A 285 -10.95 22.48 -19.08
N LEU A 286 -11.38 22.78 -20.30
CA LEU A 286 -11.20 24.08 -20.93
C LEU A 286 -12.27 25.03 -20.39
N ALA A 287 -11.85 26.06 -19.65
CA ALA A 287 -12.71 27.08 -19.08
C ALA A 287 -12.17 28.47 -19.47
N ALA A 288 -13.00 29.29 -20.12
CA ALA A 288 -12.62 30.62 -20.62
C ALA A 288 -11.33 30.59 -21.48
N GLY A 289 -11.18 29.57 -22.34
CA GLY A 289 -10.01 29.41 -23.22
C GLY A 289 -8.76 28.85 -22.55
N GLN A 290 -8.82 28.47 -21.27
CA GLN A 290 -7.68 27.97 -20.50
C GLN A 290 -7.98 26.58 -19.91
N TRP A 291 -7.05 25.64 -20.05
CA TRP A 291 -7.15 24.34 -19.40
C TRP A 291 -6.95 24.48 -17.89
N ARG A 292 -7.86 23.88 -17.11
CA ARG A 292 -7.92 23.94 -15.66
C ARG A 292 -8.16 22.55 -15.08
N ILE A 293 -7.44 22.21 -14.01
CA ILE A 293 -7.63 20.93 -13.32
C ILE A 293 -8.97 20.97 -12.55
N ASP A 294 -9.86 20.05 -12.89
CA ASP A 294 -11.22 19.98 -12.33
C ASP A 294 -11.33 18.97 -11.18
N ASN A 295 -10.67 17.81 -11.34
CA ASN A 295 -10.68 16.73 -10.37
C ASN A 295 -9.39 15.92 -10.49
N VAL A 296 -8.91 15.38 -9.38
CA VAL A 296 -7.85 14.38 -9.36
C VAL A 296 -8.36 13.15 -8.62
N LYS A 297 -8.07 11.97 -9.18
CA LYS A 297 -8.25 10.70 -8.49
C LYS A 297 -6.91 10.02 -8.37
N ARG A 298 -6.75 9.18 -7.35
CA ARG A 298 -5.58 8.32 -7.20
C ARG A 298 -6.00 6.87 -7.07
N ARG A 299 -5.08 5.99 -7.41
CA ARG A 299 -5.15 4.57 -7.09
C ARG A 299 -3.75 4.06 -6.87
N LEU A 300 -3.61 2.95 -6.16
CA LEU A 300 -2.34 2.24 -6.15
C LEU A 300 -2.13 1.66 -7.58
N ALA A 301 -0.92 1.78 -8.11
CA ALA A 301 -0.61 1.32 -9.46
C ALA A 301 -1.01 -0.16 -9.62
N GLY A 302 -1.64 -0.49 -10.75
CA GLY A 302 -2.15 -1.84 -11.01
C GLY A 302 -3.47 -2.21 -10.31
N THR A 303 -4.10 -1.30 -9.55
CA THR A 303 -5.45 -1.53 -9.00
C THR A 303 -6.56 -0.98 -9.91
N GLU A 304 -7.78 -1.47 -9.79
CA GLU A 304 -8.90 -0.98 -10.60
C GLU A 304 -9.61 0.22 -9.97
N LYS A 305 -9.68 0.26 -8.63
CA LYS A 305 -10.51 1.22 -7.90
C LYS A 305 -9.81 2.58 -7.78
N TRP A 306 -10.47 3.61 -8.31
CA TRP A 306 -10.07 5.00 -8.14
C TRP A 306 -10.68 5.62 -6.88
N GLU A 307 -9.85 6.27 -6.08
CA GLU A 307 -10.23 7.08 -4.94
C GLU A 307 -10.14 8.56 -5.31
N ASN A 308 -11.07 9.38 -4.81
CA ASN A 308 -10.94 10.83 -4.98
C ASN A 308 -9.73 11.31 -4.18
N THR A 309 -8.85 12.08 -4.80
CA THR A 309 -7.82 12.81 -4.04
C THR A 309 -8.38 14.13 -3.59
N ILE A 310 -7.79 14.64 -2.52
CA ILE A 310 -8.03 16.01 -2.09
C ILE A 310 -7.30 16.91 -3.07
N LEU A 311 -8.09 17.81 -3.65
CA LEU A 311 -7.68 18.87 -4.55
C LEU A 311 -7.91 20.19 -3.83
#